data_AF-A0AAU0R9D6-F1
#
_entry.id   AF-A0AAU0R9D6-F1
#
_cell.length_a   1.000
_cell.length_b   1.000
_cell.length_c   1.000
_cell.angle_alpha   90.00
_cell.angle_beta   90.00
_cell.angle_gamma   90.00
#
_symmetry.space_group_name_H-M   'P 1'
#
loop_
_entity.id
_entity.type
_entity.pdbx_description
1 polymer ?
#
loop_
_entity_poly.entity_id
_entity_poly.type
_entity_poly.pdbx_seq_one_letter_code
_entity_poly.pdbx_strand_id
1 'polypeptide(L)'
;MIFFYTARAKFNNENGADILAWNNYIEWSKLTQLTELVSIDTSINEVLVETDRTSEEDWKEIVIDGYHETGFYRTLDHVLKKKILKDLIS
;
A
#
# COMPACT_ATOMS: atom_id res chain seq x y z
N MET A 1 3.53 -3.89 22.68
CA MET A 1 2.90 -4.09 21.36
C MET A 1 3.62 -3.20 20.37
N ILE A 2 4.04 -3.71 19.23
CA ILE A 2 4.76 -2.94 18.19
C ILE A 2 3.75 -2.64 17.08
N PHE A 3 3.70 -1.39 16.62
CA PHE A 3 2.84 -0.96 15.52
C PHE A 3 3.67 -0.61 14.30
N PHE A 4 3.14 -0.92 13.12
CA PHE A 4 3.70 -0.54 11.83
C PHE A 4 2.65 0.22 11.01
N TYR A 5 3.12 1.03 10.07
CA TYR A 5 2.31 2.01 9.36
C TYR A 5 2.45 1.85 7.85
N THR A 6 1.43 2.22 7.09
CA THR A 6 1.46 2.29 5.62
C THR A 6 0.38 3.24 5.14
N ALA A 7 0.52 3.81 3.94
CA ALA A 7 -0.53 4.59 3.28
C ALA A 7 -0.97 3.90 2.00
N ARG A 8 -2.28 3.79 1.81
CA ARG A 8 -2.89 3.02 0.71
C ARG A 8 -3.94 3.83 -0.01
N ALA A 9 -4.01 3.66 -1.33
CA ALA A 9 -5.09 4.21 -2.12
C ALA A 9 -6.39 3.49 -1.78
N LYS A 10 -7.50 4.23 -1.74
CA LYS A 10 -8.82 3.61 -1.73
C LYS A 10 -9.03 2.97 -3.09
N PHE A 11 -9.51 1.73 -3.10
CA PHE A 11 -9.98 1.10 -4.32
C PHE A 11 -11.14 1.93 -4.93
N ASN A 12 -11.07 2.22 -6.23
CA ASN A 12 -12.15 2.89 -6.96
C ASN A 12 -12.66 2.00 -8.09
N ASN A 13 -13.94 1.62 -8.07
CA ASN A 13 -14.55 0.80 -9.12
C ASN A 13 -14.98 1.59 -10.36
N GLU A 14 -14.73 2.90 -10.42
CA GLU A 14 -15.12 3.77 -11.53
C GLU A 14 -14.04 3.89 -12.62
N ASN A 15 -12.79 3.48 -12.32
CA ASN A 15 -11.68 3.52 -13.26
C ASN A 15 -11.46 2.16 -13.93
N GLY A 16 -11.34 2.14 -15.27
CA GLY A 16 -11.26 0.89 -16.05
C GLY A 16 -10.11 -0.06 -15.69
N ALA A 17 -8.98 0.47 -15.21
CA ALA A 17 -7.84 -0.34 -14.75
C ALA A 17 -8.13 -1.06 -13.42
N ASP A 18 -8.82 -0.38 -12.51
CA ASP A 18 -9.15 -0.90 -11.19
C ASP A 18 -10.25 -1.98 -11.28
N ILE A 19 -11.17 -1.89 -12.25
CA ILE A 19 -12.18 -2.91 -12.53
C ILE A 19 -11.53 -4.25 -12.93
N LEU A 20 -10.45 -4.23 -13.72
CA LEU A 20 -9.73 -5.45 -14.09
C LEU A 20 -9.04 -6.09 -12.88
N ALA A 21 -8.39 -5.27 -12.05
CA ALA A 21 -7.79 -5.75 -10.80
C ALA A 21 -8.83 -6.36 -9.86
N TRP A 22 -10.01 -5.74 -9.76
CA TRP A 22 -11.13 -6.26 -8.98
C TRP A 22 -11.64 -7.62 -9.46
N ASN A 23 -11.87 -7.77 -10.76
CA ASN A 23 -12.34 -9.03 -11.33
C ASN A 23 -11.33 -10.15 -11.08
N ASN A 24 -10.04 -9.88 -11.28
CA ASN A 24 -8.97 -10.84 -10.98
C ASN A 24 -8.93 -11.22 -9.50
N TYR A 25 -9.14 -10.25 -8.61
CA TYR A 25 -9.17 -10.49 -7.16
C TYR A 25 -10.36 -11.34 -6.73
N ILE A 26 -11.56 -11.05 -7.24
CA ILE A 26 -12.76 -11.85 -6.96
C ILE A 26 -12.59 -13.27 -7.53
N GLU A 27 -12.00 -13.41 -8.71
CA GLU A 27 -11.69 -14.70 -9.30
C GLU A 27 -10.68 -15.50 -8.46
N TRP A 28 -9.63 -14.86 -7.96
CA TRP A 28 -8.61 -15.49 -7.12
C TRP A 28 -9.16 -15.86 -5.74
N SER A 29 -9.78 -14.90 -5.05
CA SER A 29 -10.29 -15.08 -3.67
C SER A 29 -11.54 -15.95 -3.59
N LYS A 30 -12.29 -16.06 -4.69
CA LYS A 30 -13.63 -16.69 -4.75
C LYS A 30 -14.68 -16.01 -3.85
N LEU A 31 -14.41 -14.82 -3.35
CA LEU A 31 -15.30 -14.06 -2.46
C LEU A 31 -16.31 -13.21 -3.26
N THR A 32 -17.15 -13.87 -4.04
CA THR A 32 -18.12 -13.21 -4.95
C THR A 32 -19.15 -12.31 -4.27
N GLN A 33 -19.31 -12.43 -2.95
CA GLN A 33 -20.19 -11.58 -2.14
C GLN A 33 -19.56 -10.23 -1.76
N LEU A 34 -18.26 -10.01 -1.97
CA LEU A 34 -17.63 -8.73 -1.74
C LEU A 34 -18.13 -7.72 -2.76
N THR A 35 -18.72 -6.62 -2.29
CA THR A 35 -19.18 -5.50 -3.12
C THR A 35 -18.28 -4.28 -3.02
N GLU A 36 -17.49 -4.22 -1.96
CA GLU A 36 -16.48 -3.20 -1.71
C GLU A 36 -15.33 -3.82 -0.91
N LEU A 37 -14.13 -3.27 -1.07
CA LEU A 37 -12.96 -3.67 -0.27
C LEU A 37 -12.38 -2.44 0.42
N VAL A 38 -12.61 -2.36 1.73
CA VAL A 38 -11.95 -1.41 2.64
C VAL A 38 -10.79 -2.14 3.31
N SER A 39 -9.80 -2.56 2.54
CA SER A 39 -8.72 -3.40 3.07
C SER A 39 -7.33 -2.82 2.81
N ILE A 40 -6.35 -3.37 3.53
CA ILE A 40 -4.91 -3.10 3.41
C ILE A 40 -4.30 -4.02 2.34
N ASP A 41 -5.11 -4.78 1.59
CA ASP A 41 -4.65 -5.77 0.63
C ASP A 41 -3.86 -5.10 -0.50
N THR A 42 -2.56 -5.42 -0.54
CA THR A 42 -1.61 -4.92 -1.52
C THR A 42 -1.99 -5.27 -2.95
N SER A 43 -2.82 -6.29 -3.15
CA SER A 43 -3.23 -6.76 -4.47
C SER A 43 -4.21 -5.83 -5.17
N ILE A 44 -4.93 -5.00 -4.42
CA ILE A 44 -5.91 -4.03 -4.95
C ILE A 44 -5.57 -2.59 -4.54
N ASN A 45 -5.08 -2.39 -3.32
CA ASN A 45 -4.84 -1.07 -2.77
C ASN A 45 -3.38 -0.66 -3.00
N GLU A 46 -3.16 0.25 -3.96
CA GLU A 46 -1.85 0.80 -4.30
C GLU A 46 -1.12 1.31 -3.04
N VAL A 47 0.18 1.01 -2.95
CA VAL A 47 1.07 1.61 -1.95
C VAL A 47 1.28 3.07 -2.32
N LEU A 48 0.86 4.00 -1.46
CA LEU A 48 1.03 5.44 -1.71
C LEU A 48 2.37 5.99 -1.21
N VAL A 49 3.18 5.16 -0.56
CA VAL A 49 4.51 5.51 -0.06
C VAL A 49 5.56 4.97 -1.01
N GLU A 50 6.36 5.88 -1.57
CA GLU A 50 7.51 5.50 -2.39
C GLU A 50 8.79 5.48 -1.55
N THR A 51 9.41 4.31 -1.52
CA THR A 51 10.63 4.06 -0.77
C THR A 51 11.86 4.32 -1.64
N ASP A 52 12.74 5.20 -1.18
CA ASP A 52 14.06 5.41 -1.76
C ASP A 52 15.05 4.38 -1.22
N ARG A 53 15.26 3.31 -1.98
CA ARG A 53 16.18 2.22 -1.63
C ARG A 53 17.65 2.60 -1.70
N THR A 54 17.98 3.83 -2.12
CA THR A 54 19.35 4.37 -2.07
C THR A 54 19.63 5.15 -0.79
N SER A 55 18.59 5.49 -0.03
CA SER A 55 18.69 6.25 1.23
C SER A 55 18.79 5.32 2.43
N GLU A 56 19.87 5.44 3.19
CA GLU A 56 20.03 4.72 4.47
C GLU A 56 18.95 5.09 5.49
N GLU A 57 18.44 6.32 5.46
CA GLU A 57 17.38 6.75 6.37
C GLU A 57 16.03 6.12 6.03
N ASP A 58 15.73 5.88 4.75
CA ASP A 58 14.54 5.12 4.35
C ASP A 58 14.68 3.66 4.78
N TRP A 59 15.86 3.07 4.62
CA TRP A 59 16.12 1.69 5.03
C TRP A 59 15.84 1.43 6.52
N LYS A 60 16.11 2.42 7.39
CA LYS A 60 15.79 2.31 8.82
C LYS A 60 14.30 2.21 9.08
N GLU A 61 13.49 2.86 8.25
CA GLU A 61 12.04 2.93 8.41
C GLU A 61 11.31 1.73 7.79
N ILE A 62 11.89 1.06 6.79
CA ILE A 62 11.29 -0.14 6.18
C ILE A 62 11.23 -1.29 7.18
N VAL A 63 10.08 -1.94 7.26
CA VAL A 63 9.90 -3.20 7.99
C VAL A 63 10.21 -4.36 7.04
N ILE A 64 11.24 -5.12 7.40
CA ILE A 64 11.65 -6.34 6.71
C ILE A 64 11.28 -7.53 7.60
N ASP A 65 10.66 -8.54 7.01
CA ASP A 65 10.44 -9.84 7.64
C ASP A 65 11.18 -10.92 6.83
N GLY A 66 12.15 -11.56 7.45
CA GLY A 66 13.12 -12.41 6.75
C GLY A 66 13.89 -11.65 5.66
N TYR A 67 13.66 -12.01 4.40
CA TYR A 67 14.28 -11.39 3.22
C TYR A 67 13.29 -10.55 2.41
N HIS A 68 12.12 -10.25 2.96
CA HIS A 68 11.03 -9.58 2.24
C HIS A 68 10.69 -8.23 2.85
N GLU A 69 10.66 -7.19 2.01
CA GLU A 69 10.04 -5.91 2.36
C GLU A 69 8.54 -6.13 2.53
N THR A 70 8.00 -5.70 3.66
CA THR A 70 6.57 -5.94 3.99
C THR A 70 5.64 -4.86 3.44
N GLY A 71 6.19 -3.74 2.96
CA GLY A 71 5.40 -2.55 2.59
C GLY A 71 4.85 -1.76 3.78
N PHE A 72 5.34 -2.07 4.99
CA PHE A 72 5.09 -1.31 6.21
C PHE A 72 6.34 -0.56 6.69
N TYR A 73 6.09 0.47 7.50
CA TYR A 73 7.10 1.39 8.01
C TYR A 73 7.02 1.51 9.54
N ARG A 74 8.15 1.80 10.17
CA ARG A 74 8.27 1.86 11.63
C ARG A 74 7.57 3.06 12.25
N THR A 75 7.56 4.20 11.56
CA THR A 75 6.98 5.44 12.07
C THR A 75 5.87 6.00 11.17
N LEU A 76 4.86 6.60 11.80
CA LEU A 76 3.79 7.31 11.09
C LEU A 76 4.33 8.56 10.38
N ASP A 77 5.26 9.28 11.01
CA ASP A 77 5.84 10.51 10.48
C ASP A 77 6.56 10.26 9.14
N HIS A 78 7.24 9.12 9.00
CA HIS A 78 7.86 8.73 7.75
C HIS A 78 6.82 8.59 6.63
N VAL A 79 5.73 7.86 6.89
CA VAL A 79 4.64 7.64 5.94
C VAL A 79 4.00 8.97 5.51
N LEU A 80 3.69 9.84 6.48
CA LEU A 80 3.06 11.14 6.20
C LEU A 80 3.99 12.06 5.40
N LYS A 81 5.27 12.14 5.78
CA LYS A 81 6.27 12.96 5.06
C LYS A 81 6.40 12.53 3.61
N LYS A 82 6.50 11.22 3.35
CA LYS A 82 6.59 10.66 1.99
C LYS A 82 5.32 10.91 1.18
N LYS A 83 4.15 10.76 1.81
CA LYS A 83 2.88 11.00 1.13
C LYS A 83 2.71 12.46 0.74
N ILE A 84 2.98 13.39 1.66
CA ILE A 84 2.94 14.84 1.39
C ILE A 84 3.90 15.21 0.27
N LEU A 85 5.13 14.65 0.28
CA LEU A 85 6.10 14.91 -0.78
C LEU A 85 5.59 14.43 -2.15
N LYS A 86 4.98 13.23 -2.21
CA LYS A 86 4.39 12.68 -3.44
C LYS A 86 3.28 13.59 -3.99
N ASP A 87 2.41 14.10 -3.11
CA ASP A 87 1.30 14.96 -3.52
C ASP A 87 1.77 16.37 -3.96
N LEU A 88 2.95 16.83 -3.54
CA LEU A 88 3.55 18.11 -3.96
C LEU A 88 4.25 18.05 -5.33
N ILE A 89 4.64 16.85 -5.78
CA ILE A 89 5.38 16.64 -7.03
C ILE A 89 4.53 15.99 -8.14
N SER A 90 3.27 15.67 -7.83
CA SER A 90 2.23 15.13 -8.71
C SER A 90 1.36 16.22 -9.32
#